data_AF-A0A9E4DXU5-F1
#
_entry.id   AF-A0A9E4DXU5-F1
#
_cell.length_a   1.000
_cell.length_b   1.000
_cell.length_c   1.000
_cell.angle_alpha   90.00
_cell.angle_beta   90.00
_cell.angle_gamma   90.00
#
_symmetry.space_group_name_H-M   'P 1'
#
loop_
_entity.id
_entity.type
_entity.pdbx_description
1 polymer ?
#
loop_
_entity_poly.entity_id
_entity_poly.type
_entity_poly.pdbx_seq_one_letter_code
_entity_poly.pdbx_strand_id
1 'polypeptide(L)'
;MPQCATFDIMFYPAYLNLQNRKCLVVGAGLVAERKVLSLLRSGGDVTLISPEATQANADLAQHDRIAWYKRQFRPGDTEEMFLVCAATDLPEINTQVFKEAHEVYGINLVNVVDVIPECTFAAASVITHEDLTISISTSGKSPALSRRIREYLEAKFGAASLYDEPSETNFNLPLKGDGLPYPVYFLLENRHCVVISNSEEITQPLAQRLDLLLRCGASVERVAPNSDNLEHVSDAFLVLVDDCKSKVSDFADLNRHQLIECINTPRFSTFTTPPLVRDSDLIISISANHIQAIDKGVNGNRKIESVQTQLAHQFKNNGYGKFIDFLGSLRPMVMESILTQKGRQQYYDHLIDQIPGNEGQKCCLGFEAPSCAVECTFNMIRSGRIDAARQYALQRVRE
;
A
#
# COMPACT_ATOMS: atom_id res chain seq x y z
N MET A 1 14.97 23.62 15.17
CA MET A 1 13.98 22.55 14.97
C MET A 1 13.57 22.60 13.51
N PRO A 2 13.76 21.54 12.70
CA PRO A 2 13.25 21.58 11.35
C PRO A 2 11.72 21.51 11.42
N GLN A 3 11.09 22.45 10.72
CA GLN A 3 9.64 22.51 10.55
C GLN A 3 9.15 21.18 9.99
N CYS A 4 8.12 20.63 10.64
CA CYS A 4 7.37 19.48 10.14
C CYS A 4 6.67 19.93 8.85
N ALA A 5 7.36 19.85 7.72
CA ALA A 5 6.76 20.02 6.41
C ALA A 5 5.73 18.89 6.28
N THR A 6 4.44 19.25 6.31
CA THR A 6 3.35 18.37 5.94
C THR A 6 3.47 18.13 4.44
N PHE A 7 4.30 17.16 4.06
CA PHE A 7 4.26 16.59 2.73
C PHE A 7 2.91 15.89 2.58
N ASP A 8 2.09 16.37 1.66
CA ASP A 8 0.95 15.60 1.16
C ASP A 8 1.54 14.42 0.36
N ILE A 9 2.01 13.40 1.07
CA ILE A 9 2.66 12.22 0.49
C ILE A 9 1.59 11.47 -0.30
N MET A 10 1.60 11.64 -1.62
CA MET A 10 0.80 10.82 -2.51
C MET A 10 1.53 9.51 -2.76
N PHE A 11 0.80 8.42 -2.52
CA PHE A 11 1.29 7.06 -2.50
C PHE A 11 1.07 6.40 -3.87
N TYR A 12 2.11 5.87 -4.51
CA TYR A 12 1.96 5.19 -5.80
C TYR A 12 1.52 3.74 -5.59
N PRO A 13 0.30 3.33 -6.01
CA PRO A 13 -0.19 1.97 -5.81
C PRO A 13 0.55 0.96 -6.68
N ALA A 14 1.10 -0.09 -6.07
CA ALA A 14 1.80 -1.15 -6.77
C ALA A 14 1.52 -2.51 -6.15
N TYR A 15 1.40 -3.54 -6.99
CA TYR A 15 1.20 -4.92 -6.57
C TYR A 15 2.48 -5.67 -6.90
N LEU A 16 3.30 -5.98 -5.88
CA LEU A 16 4.58 -6.65 -6.06
C LEU A 16 4.39 -8.12 -6.41
N ASN A 17 5.22 -8.61 -7.31
CA ASN A 17 5.39 -10.02 -7.59
C ASN A 17 6.51 -10.58 -6.71
N LEU A 18 6.13 -11.21 -5.59
CA LEU A 18 7.07 -11.77 -4.62
C LEU A 18 7.39 -13.25 -4.85
N GLN A 19 6.90 -13.86 -5.93
CA GLN A 19 7.11 -15.29 -6.20
C GLN A 19 8.61 -15.64 -6.20
N ASN A 20 9.02 -16.46 -5.23
CA ASN A 20 10.40 -16.89 -5.00
C ASN A 20 11.40 -15.72 -4.79
N ARG A 21 10.94 -14.56 -4.32
CA ARG A 21 11.79 -13.42 -3.98
C ARG A 21 12.20 -13.48 -2.51
N LYS A 22 13.49 -13.30 -2.22
CA LYS A 22 14.03 -13.26 -0.86
C LYS A 22 13.49 -12.05 -0.10
N CYS A 23 12.80 -12.29 1.02
CA CYS A 23 12.22 -11.25 1.86
C CYS A 23 12.75 -11.39 3.30
N LEU A 24 13.26 -10.30 3.87
CA LEU A 24 13.76 -10.28 5.24
C LEU A 24 12.79 -9.53 6.16
N VAL A 25 12.52 -10.11 7.32
CA VAL A 25 11.85 -9.45 8.45
C VAL A 25 12.77 -9.47 9.67
N VAL A 26 13.10 -8.29 10.19
CA VAL A 26 13.90 -8.13 11.42
C VAL A 26 12.97 -7.77 12.58
N GLY A 27 13.01 -8.56 13.66
CA GLY A 27 12.03 -8.54 14.75
C GLY A 27 10.94 -9.61 14.55
N ALA A 28 10.26 -10.00 15.62
CA ALA A 28 9.29 -11.09 15.59
C ALA A 28 8.09 -10.91 16.54
N GLY A 29 7.75 -9.66 16.89
CA GLY A 29 6.49 -9.34 17.58
C GLY A 29 5.28 -9.43 16.65
N LEU A 30 4.10 -9.05 17.15
CA LEU A 30 2.83 -9.13 16.38
C LEU A 30 2.87 -8.35 15.06
N VAL A 31 3.58 -7.22 15.00
CA VAL A 31 3.73 -6.45 13.76
C VAL A 31 4.56 -7.23 12.72
N ALA A 32 5.64 -7.85 13.16
CA ALA A 32 6.51 -8.65 12.31
C ALA A 32 5.80 -9.92 11.83
N GLU A 33 5.04 -10.58 12.70
CA GLU A 33 4.23 -11.76 12.35
C GLU A 33 3.26 -11.48 11.21
N ARG A 34 2.51 -10.36 11.25
CA ARG A 34 1.62 -9.96 10.16
C ARG A 34 2.35 -9.76 8.83
N LYS A 35 3.59 -9.25 8.88
CA LYS A 35 4.45 -9.09 7.69
C LYS A 35 4.95 -10.42 7.16
N VAL A 36 5.40 -11.32 8.05
CA VAL A 36 5.80 -12.68 7.68
C VAL A 36 4.65 -13.38 6.95
N LEU A 37 3.44 -13.35 7.52
CA LEU A 37 2.27 -13.98 6.92
C LEU A 37 1.90 -13.38 5.57
N SER A 38 1.89 -12.06 5.42
CA SER A 38 1.52 -11.42 4.15
C SER A 38 2.57 -11.69 3.06
N LEU A 39 3.86 -11.66 3.39
CA LEU A 39 4.94 -12.00 2.46
C LEU A 39 4.84 -13.47 2.00
N LEU A 40 4.58 -14.39 2.93
CA LEU A 40 4.37 -15.81 2.61
C LEU A 40 3.14 -16.05 1.73
N ARG A 41 2.00 -15.40 2.05
CA ARG A 41 0.77 -15.47 1.22
C ARG A 41 1.01 -14.97 -0.19
N SER A 42 1.97 -14.08 -0.37
CA SER A 42 2.39 -13.56 -1.68
C SER A 42 3.51 -14.34 -2.37
N GLY A 43 3.94 -15.48 -1.81
CA GLY A 43 4.96 -16.35 -2.40
C GLY A 43 6.41 -15.93 -2.15
N GLY A 44 6.63 -15.00 -1.21
CA GLY A 44 7.97 -14.59 -0.77
C GLY A 44 8.72 -15.72 -0.06
N ASP A 45 10.03 -15.78 -0.29
CA ASP A 45 10.96 -16.63 0.47
C ASP A 45 11.39 -15.87 1.73
N VAL A 46 10.72 -16.14 2.85
CA VAL A 46 10.81 -15.29 4.05
C VAL A 46 11.89 -15.78 5.01
N THR A 47 12.81 -14.88 5.31
CA THR A 47 13.78 -14.98 6.40
C THR A 47 13.36 -14.09 7.57
N LEU A 48 13.34 -14.66 8.77
CA LEU A 48 13.07 -13.96 10.03
C LEU A 48 14.35 -13.89 10.87
N ILE A 49 14.74 -12.71 11.33
CA ILE A 49 15.88 -12.52 12.25
C ILE A 49 15.37 -11.91 13.54
N SER A 50 15.43 -12.69 14.63
CA SER A 50 15.10 -12.23 15.98
C SER A 50 15.57 -13.24 17.03
N PRO A 51 16.05 -12.80 18.21
CA PRO A 51 16.42 -13.70 19.32
C PRO A 51 15.25 -14.53 19.85
N GLU A 52 14.05 -13.97 19.81
CA GLU A 52 12.79 -14.57 20.24
C GLU A 52 11.74 -14.38 19.15
N ALA A 53 10.71 -15.22 19.14
CA ALA A 53 9.61 -15.12 18.20
C ALA A 53 8.30 -15.54 18.87
N THR A 54 7.18 -15.05 18.35
CA THR A 54 5.84 -15.55 18.70
C THR A 54 5.69 -17.04 18.36
N GLN A 55 4.73 -17.71 19.02
CA GLN A 55 4.45 -19.12 18.75
C GLN A 55 4.10 -19.36 17.28
N ALA A 56 3.30 -18.49 16.66
CA ALA A 56 2.94 -18.62 15.24
C ALA A 56 4.17 -18.57 14.31
N ASN A 57 5.10 -17.64 14.54
CA ASN A 57 6.36 -17.58 13.78
C ASN A 57 7.25 -18.80 14.04
N ALA A 58 7.31 -19.29 15.29
CA ALA A 58 8.04 -20.50 15.63
C ALA A 58 7.45 -21.74 14.93
N ASP A 59 6.13 -21.86 14.88
CA ASP A 59 5.43 -22.95 14.19
C ASP A 59 5.68 -22.90 12.68
N LEU A 60 5.65 -21.71 12.06
CA LEU A 60 6.00 -21.54 10.64
C LEU A 60 7.43 -22.01 10.36
N ALA A 61 8.38 -21.69 11.25
CA ALA A 61 9.77 -22.13 11.11
C ALA A 61 9.90 -23.65 11.29
N GLN A 62 9.18 -24.25 12.25
CA GLN A 62 9.17 -25.71 12.47
C GLN A 62 8.61 -26.49 11.28
N HIS A 63 7.70 -25.89 10.51
CA HIS A 63 7.13 -26.47 9.30
C HIS A 63 7.86 -26.05 8.01
N ASP A 64 9.11 -25.58 8.12
CA ASP A 64 9.96 -25.14 7.00
C ASP A 64 9.30 -24.09 6.08
N ARG A 65 8.40 -23.28 6.63
CA ARG A 65 7.74 -22.19 5.88
C ARG A 65 8.57 -20.93 5.82
N ILE A 66 9.41 -20.70 6.83
CA ILE A 66 10.33 -19.56 6.92
C ILE A 66 11.70 -20.03 7.41
N ALA A 67 12.75 -19.32 7.03
CA ALA A 67 14.06 -19.45 7.67
C ALA A 67 14.12 -18.53 8.90
N TRP A 68 14.10 -19.09 10.11
CA TRP A 68 14.25 -18.29 11.33
C TRP A 68 15.67 -18.37 11.89
N TYR A 69 16.38 -17.25 11.88
CA TYR A 69 17.66 -17.09 12.57
C TYR A 69 17.44 -16.53 13.98
N LYS A 70 17.60 -17.41 14.97
CA LYS A 70 17.44 -17.10 16.40
C LYS A 70 18.63 -16.29 16.96
N ARG A 71 18.78 -15.06 16.49
CA ARG A 71 19.86 -14.12 16.86
C ARG A 71 19.45 -12.68 16.59
N GLN A 72 20.26 -11.74 17.06
CA GLN A 72 20.16 -10.34 16.66
C GLN A 72 20.60 -10.12 15.20
N PHE A 73 20.13 -9.02 14.63
CA PHE A 73 20.58 -8.48 13.34
C PHE A 73 22.09 -8.22 13.38
N ARG A 74 22.76 -8.47 12.25
CA ARG A 74 24.20 -8.25 12.07
C ARG A 74 24.45 -7.70 10.68
N PRO A 75 25.56 -6.95 10.50
CA PRO A 75 25.88 -6.46 9.18
C PRO A 75 26.03 -7.56 8.13
N GLY A 76 25.51 -7.33 6.94
CA GLY A 76 25.45 -8.26 5.80
C GLY A 76 24.17 -9.08 5.72
N ASP A 77 23.27 -8.98 6.71
CA ASP A 77 22.01 -9.73 6.71
C ASP A 77 21.08 -9.29 5.57
N THR A 78 21.23 -8.07 5.03
CA THR A 78 20.37 -7.57 3.95
C THR A 78 20.92 -7.81 2.53
N GLU A 79 22.18 -8.20 2.35
CA GLU A 79 22.95 -8.12 1.08
C GLU A 79 22.26 -8.67 -0.18
N GLU A 80 21.42 -9.71 -0.04
CA GLU A 80 20.74 -10.35 -1.18
C GLU A 80 19.21 -10.27 -1.11
N MET A 81 18.67 -9.40 -0.27
CA MET A 81 17.23 -9.32 -0.04
C MET A 81 16.56 -8.49 -1.13
N PHE A 82 15.45 -9.01 -1.67
CA PHE A 82 14.61 -8.23 -2.59
C PHE A 82 13.76 -7.22 -1.82
N LEU A 83 13.28 -7.60 -0.63
CA LEU A 83 12.45 -6.77 0.25
C LEU A 83 12.90 -6.93 1.70
N VAL A 84 13.01 -5.82 2.42
CA VAL A 84 13.41 -5.78 3.84
C VAL A 84 12.36 -5.05 4.67
N CYS A 85 11.97 -5.63 5.79
CA CYS A 85 11.13 -4.99 6.80
C CYS A 85 11.83 -4.99 8.16
N ALA A 86 11.90 -3.83 8.81
CA ALA A 86 12.34 -3.69 10.20
C ALA A 86 11.14 -3.40 11.10
N ALA A 87 10.90 -4.28 12.06
CA ALA A 87 9.74 -4.26 12.94
C ALA A 87 10.13 -4.66 14.38
N THR A 88 11.26 -4.14 14.85
CA THR A 88 11.71 -4.32 16.24
C THR A 88 11.23 -3.17 17.13
N ASP A 89 11.20 -3.37 18.44
CA ASP A 89 10.98 -2.31 19.43
C ASP A 89 12.22 -1.43 19.67
N LEU A 90 13.32 -1.67 18.94
CA LEU A 90 14.60 -0.98 19.08
C LEU A 90 14.84 -0.08 17.86
N PRO A 91 14.58 1.24 17.96
CA PRO A 91 14.75 2.18 16.85
C PRO A 91 16.15 2.15 16.23
N GLU A 92 17.18 1.98 17.05
CA GLU A 92 18.57 1.91 16.58
C GLU A 92 18.81 0.73 15.62
N ILE A 93 18.23 -0.44 15.91
CA ILE A 93 18.30 -1.61 15.03
C ILE A 93 17.52 -1.32 13.75
N ASN A 94 16.33 -0.74 13.86
CA ASN A 94 15.48 -0.44 12.71
C ASN A 94 16.19 0.51 11.72
N THR A 95 16.80 1.59 12.22
CA THR A 95 17.62 2.50 11.41
C THR A 95 18.84 1.81 10.82
N GLN A 96 19.50 0.92 11.57
CA GLN A 96 20.65 0.16 11.06
C GLN A 96 20.26 -0.74 9.88
N VAL A 97 19.12 -1.43 9.97
CA VAL A 97 18.56 -2.26 8.89
C VAL A 97 18.27 -1.41 7.66
N PHE A 98 17.67 -0.21 7.83
CA PHE A 98 17.40 0.68 6.72
C PHE A 98 18.68 1.13 6.00
N LYS A 99 19.66 1.62 6.76
CA LYS A 99 20.93 2.09 6.19
C LYS A 99 21.66 0.99 5.44
N GLU A 100 21.73 -0.20 6.02
CA GLU A 100 22.36 -1.32 5.35
C GLU A 100 21.62 -1.70 4.07
N ALA A 101 20.30 -1.92 4.15
CA ALA A 101 19.52 -2.33 2.99
C ALA A 101 19.55 -1.28 1.88
N HIS A 102 19.21 -0.02 2.20
CA HIS A 102 18.99 1.02 1.21
C HIS A 102 20.29 1.73 0.79
N GLU A 103 21.14 2.14 1.74
CA GLU A 103 22.31 2.97 1.46
C GLU A 103 23.54 2.14 1.07
N VAL A 104 23.73 0.94 1.65
CA VAL A 104 24.89 0.08 1.36
C VAL A 104 24.63 -0.84 0.17
N TYR A 105 23.48 -1.53 0.16
CA TYR A 105 23.18 -2.55 -0.85
C TYR A 105 22.20 -2.11 -1.95
N GLY A 106 21.65 -0.88 -1.87
CA GLY A 106 20.79 -0.33 -2.91
C GLY A 106 19.43 -1.05 -3.04
N ILE A 107 18.91 -1.62 -1.95
CA ILE A 107 17.60 -2.29 -1.96
C ILE A 107 16.49 -1.24 -2.03
N ASN A 108 15.66 -1.34 -3.06
CA ASN A 108 14.58 -0.39 -3.31
C ASN A 108 13.31 -0.65 -2.51
N LEU A 109 13.19 -1.81 -1.84
CA LEU A 109 12.01 -2.18 -1.06
C LEU A 109 12.38 -2.33 0.42
N VAL A 110 12.33 -1.22 1.15
CA VAL A 110 12.58 -1.19 2.60
C VAL A 110 11.39 -0.55 3.32
N ASN A 111 10.92 -1.21 4.37
CA ASN A 111 9.88 -0.67 5.24
C ASN A 111 10.29 -0.77 6.71
N VAL A 112 10.55 0.38 7.32
CA VAL A 112 10.70 0.51 8.78
C VAL A 112 9.35 0.87 9.39
N VAL A 113 8.86 0.02 10.29
CA VAL A 113 7.57 0.25 10.95
C VAL A 113 7.57 1.59 11.67
N ASP A 114 6.51 2.38 11.45
CA ASP A 114 6.27 3.69 12.06
C ASP A 114 7.33 4.79 11.79
N VAL A 115 8.31 4.55 10.91
CA VAL A 115 9.35 5.54 10.53
C VAL A 115 9.31 5.81 9.02
N ILE A 116 8.41 6.71 8.60
CA ILE A 116 8.19 7.06 7.18
C ILE A 116 9.48 7.51 6.46
N PRO A 117 10.36 8.36 7.04
CA PRO A 117 11.59 8.77 6.36
C PRO A 117 12.55 7.62 6.05
N GLU A 118 12.42 6.49 6.75
CA GLU A 118 13.21 5.27 6.58
C GLU A 118 12.39 4.19 5.84
N CYS A 119 11.45 4.61 4.99
CA CYS A 119 10.68 3.74 4.13
C CYS A 119 10.86 4.11 2.66
N THR A 120 10.84 3.11 1.78
CA THR A 120 10.67 3.29 0.34
C THR A 120 9.28 2.88 -0.13
N PHE A 121 8.56 2.11 0.69
CA PHE A 121 7.17 1.75 0.49
C PHE A 121 6.41 1.69 1.83
N ALA A 122 5.09 1.84 1.76
CA ALA A 122 4.16 1.57 2.84
C ALA A 122 3.29 0.35 2.53
N ALA A 123 2.90 -0.38 3.57
CA ALA A 123 1.91 -1.44 3.44
C ALA A 123 0.54 -0.84 3.09
N ALA A 124 -0.19 -1.48 2.19
CA ALA A 124 -1.55 -1.07 1.87
C ALA A 124 -2.57 -1.67 2.85
N SER A 125 -3.70 -0.99 3.05
CA SER A 125 -4.88 -1.59 3.68
C SER A 125 -5.55 -2.50 2.65
N VAL A 126 -5.64 -3.80 2.92
CA VAL A 126 -5.99 -4.82 1.91
C VAL A 126 -7.10 -5.73 2.41
N ILE A 127 -8.01 -6.05 1.49
CA ILE A 127 -8.99 -7.14 1.64
C ILE A 127 -8.85 -8.10 0.46
N THR A 128 -9.13 -9.37 0.72
CA THR A 128 -9.12 -10.43 -0.30
C THR A 128 -10.45 -11.16 -0.29
N HIS A 129 -11.06 -11.27 -1.47
CA HIS A 129 -12.32 -11.99 -1.65
C HIS A 129 -12.27 -12.84 -2.92
N GLU A 130 -12.37 -14.15 -2.78
CA GLU A 130 -12.24 -15.13 -3.87
C GLU A 130 -10.96 -14.85 -4.69
N ASP A 131 -11.11 -14.42 -5.95
CA ASP A 131 -10.01 -14.11 -6.86
C ASP A 131 -9.69 -12.61 -6.93
N LEU A 132 -10.13 -11.79 -5.96
CA LEU A 132 -9.93 -10.34 -5.95
C LEU A 132 -9.11 -9.87 -4.75
N THR A 133 -8.19 -8.95 -5.00
CA THR A 133 -7.45 -8.19 -3.99
C THR A 133 -7.79 -6.71 -4.16
N ILE A 134 -8.37 -6.11 -3.11
CA ILE A 134 -8.71 -4.69 -3.08
C ILE A 134 -7.81 -4.00 -2.06
N SER A 135 -7.13 -2.93 -2.47
CA SER A 135 -6.34 -2.09 -1.58
C SER A 135 -6.92 -0.69 -1.46
N ILE A 136 -6.81 -0.08 -0.28
CA ILE A 136 -7.42 1.20 0.06
C ILE A 136 -6.35 2.12 0.65
N SER A 137 -6.27 3.34 0.13
CA SER A 137 -5.45 4.42 0.66
C SER A 137 -6.20 5.73 0.67
N THR A 138 -5.96 6.49 1.73
CA THR A 138 -6.37 7.89 1.87
C THR A 138 -5.16 8.82 1.79
N SER A 139 -4.10 8.43 1.08
CA SER A 139 -2.80 9.10 1.04
C SER A 139 -2.23 9.48 2.42
N GLY A 140 -2.41 8.62 3.42
CA GLY A 140 -1.98 8.91 4.80
C GLY A 140 -2.75 10.03 5.51
N LYS A 141 -3.77 10.65 4.89
CA LYS A 141 -4.60 11.73 5.47
C LYS A 141 -5.60 11.22 6.51
N SER A 142 -6.14 10.00 6.36
CA SER A 142 -7.10 9.43 7.31
C SER A 142 -7.03 7.90 7.41
N PRO A 143 -6.12 7.35 8.24
CA PRO A 143 -6.06 5.91 8.52
C PRO A 143 -7.39 5.35 9.07
N ALA A 144 -8.09 6.14 9.91
CA ALA A 144 -9.38 5.75 10.47
C ALA A 144 -10.47 5.57 9.38
N LEU A 145 -10.53 6.47 8.39
CA LEU A 145 -11.46 6.32 7.26
C LEU A 145 -11.05 5.16 6.35
N SER A 146 -9.75 4.96 6.11
CA SER A 146 -9.24 3.77 5.39
C SER A 146 -9.73 2.48 6.05
N ARG A 147 -9.67 2.40 7.38
CA ARG A 147 -10.18 1.27 8.17
C ARG A 147 -11.70 1.10 8.02
N ARG A 148 -12.48 2.18 8.10
CA ARG A 148 -13.95 2.12 7.96
C ARG A 148 -14.40 1.69 6.57
N ILE A 149 -13.70 2.14 5.52
CA ILE A 149 -13.93 1.68 4.14
C ILE A 149 -13.58 0.20 4.02
N ARG A 150 -12.47 -0.23 4.61
CA ARG A 150 -12.05 -1.64 4.64
C ARG A 150 -13.14 -2.53 5.27
N GLU A 151 -13.57 -2.21 6.48
CA GLU A 151 -14.61 -2.95 7.22
C GLU A 151 -15.93 -3.05 6.43
N TYR A 152 -16.32 -1.97 5.74
CA TYR A 152 -17.50 -2.00 4.86
C TYR A 152 -17.32 -2.97 3.69
N LEU A 153 -16.17 -2.95 3.03
CA LEU A 153 -15.91 -3.83 1.89
C LEU A 153 -15.74 -5.29 2.34
N GLU A 154 -15.17 -5.54 3.53
CA GLU A 154 -15.14 -6.86 4.18
C GLU A 154 -16.56 -7.41 4.35
N ALA A 155 -17.46 -6.62 4.95
CA ALA A 155 -18.85 -7.02 5.15
C ALA A 155 -19.60 -7.20 3.82
N LYS A 156 -19.39 -6.32 2.84
CA LYS A 156 -20.08 -6.34 1.53
C LYS A 156 -19.70 -7.56 0.71
N PHE A 157 -18.43 -7.94 0.71
CA PHE A 157 -17.93 -9.05 -0.08
C PHE A 157 -17.83 -10.36 0.71
N GLY A 158 -17.99 -10.36 2.03
CA GLY A 158 -17.61 -11.52 2.85
C GLY A 158 -16.11 -11.81 2.70
N ALA A 159 -15.31 -10.75 2.69
CA ALA A 159 -13.85 -10.80 2.50
C ALA A 159 -13.14 -10.90 3.85
N ALA A 160 -11.95 -11.49 3.85
CA ALA A 160 -11.02 -11.43 4.98
C ALA A 160 -9.88 -10.46 4.67
N SER A 161 -9.23 -9.92 5.70
CA SER A 161 -7.99 -9.16 5.51
C SER A 161 -6.82 -10.09 5.18
N LEU A 162 -5.94 -9.64 4.28
CA LEU A 162 -4.67 -10.32 4.03
C LEU A 162 -3.80 -10.42 5.30
N TYR A 163 -4.10 -9.63 6.33
CA TYR A 163 -3.35 -9.57 7.58
C TYR A 163 -4.07 -10.23 8.77
N ASP A 164 -5.22 -10.88 8.56
CA ASP A 164 -5.96 -11.56 9.63
C ASP A 164 -5.18 -12.77 10.17
N GLU A 165 -5.31 -13.01 11.48
CA GLU A 165 -4.55 -13.99 12.26
C GLU A 165 -4.66 -15.43 11.73
N PRO A 166 -3.63 -16.26 11.93
CA PRO A 166 -3.69 -17.66 11.58
C PRO A 166 -4.74 -18.41 12.41
N SER A 167 -5.82 -18.89 11.80
CA SER A 167 -6.59 -20.00 12.35
C SER A 167 -5.81 -21.31 12.17
N GLU A 168 -6.14 -22.37 12.92
CA GLU A 168 -5.49 -23.71 12.81
C GLU A 168 -5.51 -24.28 11.36
N THR A 169 -6.37 -23.75 10.48
CA THR A 169 -6.46 -24.08 9.05
C THR A 169 -5.49 -23.31 8.14
N ASN A 170 -4.79 -22.29 8.64
CA ASN A 170 -3.95 -21.37 7.85
C ASN A 170 -2.52 -21.87 7.57
N PHE A 171 -2.19 -23.13 7.90
CA PHE A 171 -0.97 -23.77 7.39
C PHE A 171 -1.06 -24.11 5.88
N ASN A 172 -2.26 -24.05 5.28
CA ASN A 172 -2.49 -24.07 3.83
C ASN A 172 -2.17 -22.72 3.16
N LEU A 173 -1.01 -22.15 3.48
CA LEU A 173 -0.41 -21.05 2.72
C LEU A 173 -0.14 -21.53 1.28
N PRO A 174 -0.37 -20.68 0.26
CA PRO A 174 -0.36 -21.07 -1.15
C PRO A 174 0.91 -21.84 -1.54
N LEU A 175 0.73 -22.87 -2.38
CA LEU A 175 1.83 -23.62 -2.99
C LEU A 175 2.67 -22.67 -3.87
N LYS A 176 3.98 -22.94 -3.99
CA LYS A 176 4.89 -22.18 -4.86
C LYS A 176 4.27 -22.01 -6.26
N GLY A 177 3.97 -20.77 -6.65
CA GLY A 177 3.36 -20.43 -7.95
C GLY A 177 1.95 -19.82 -7.89
N ASP A 178 1.23 -19.91 -6.75
CA ASP A 178 -0.15 -19.41 -6.59
C ASP A 178 -0.30 -18.29 -5.55
N GLY A 179 0.80 -17.61 -5.20
CA GLY A 179 0.74 -16.54 -4.20
C GLY A 179 0.04 -15.28 -4.71
N LEU A 180 -0.67 -14.64 -3.78
CA LEU A 180 -1.42 -13.40 -4.01
C LEU A 180 -0.47 -12.25 -4.37
N PRO A 181 -0.91 -11.25 -5.17
CA PRO A 181 -0.12 -10.02 -5.29
C PRO A 181 0.11 -9.40 -3.91
N TYR A 182 1.29 -8.82 -3.68
CA TYR A 182 1.59 -8.11 -2.44
C TYR A 182 1.34 -6.61 -2.61
N PRO A 183 0.23 -6.05 -2.12
CA PRO A 183 -0.13 -4.67 -2.40
C PRO A 183 0.66 -3.72 -1.51
N VAL A 184 1.31 -2.75 -2.14
CA VAL A 184 2.11 -1.72 -1.49
C VAL A 184 1.80 -0.36 -2.08
N TYR A 185 2.26 0.66 -1.38
CA TYR A 185 2.34 2.00 -1.88
C TYR A 185 3.79 2.47 -1.91
N PHE A 186 4.33 2.76 -3.09
CA PHE A 186 5.67 3.34 -3.18
C PHE A 186 5.67 4.80 -2.75
N LEU A 187 6.74 5.18 -2.06
CA LEU A 187 7.03 6.53 -1.62
C LEU A 187 7.98 7.17 -2.63
N LEU A 188 7.43 7.89 -3.61
CA LEU A 188 8.20 8.34 -4.79
C LEU A 188 8.71 9.78 -4.71
N GLU A 189 8.44 10.49 -3.61
CA GLU A 189 8.87 11.86 -3.46
C GLU A 189 10.40 11.98 -3.62
N ASN A 190 10.82 12.84 -4.56
CA ASN A 190 12.21 13.06 -4.96
C ASN A 190 12.94 11.81 -5.50
N ARG A 191 12.21 10.78 -5.94
CA ARG A 191 12.80 9.60 -6.59
C ARG A 191 12.79 9.74 -8.10
N HIS A 192 13.90 9.36 -8.73
CA HIS A 192 14.03 9.29 -10.18
C HIS A 192 13.41 8.01 -10.72
N CYS A 193 12.58 8.17 -11.74
CA CYS A 193 11.84 7.11 -12.41
C CYS A 193 12.08 7.23 -13.92
N VAL A 194 12.25 6.10 -14.59
CA VAL A 194 12.50 6.05 -16.03
C VAL A 194 11.32 5.45 -16.75
N VAL A 195 10.96 6.04 -17.89
CA VAL A 195 9.94 5.51 -18.80
C VAL A 195 10.60 5.21 -20.13
N ILE A 196 10.56 3.93 -20.50
CA ILE A 196 11.06 3.43 -21.77
C ILE A 196 9.86 3.25 -22.71
N SER A 197 9.85 4.04 -23.80
CA SER A 197 8.81 3.95 -24.82
C SER A 197 9.35 4.28 -26.20
N ASN A 198 8.92 3.50 -27.20
CA ASN A 198 9.22 3.69 -28.63
C ASN A 198 8.37 4.79 -29.28
N SER A 199 7.23 5.13 -28.65
CA SER A 199 6.20 5.90 -29.31
C SER A 199 6.34 7.38 -28.98
N GLU A 200 6.32 8.22 -30.01
CA GLU A 200 6.11 9.66 -29.84
C GLU A 200 4.73 9.93 -29.21
N GLU A 201 3.73 9.10 -29.52
CA GLU A 201 2.40 9.15 -28.93
C GLU A 201 2.31 8.36 -27.61
N ILE A 202 1.80 9.00 -26.57
CA ILE A 202 1.63 8.38 -25.25
C ILE A 202 0.33 7.56 -25.25
N THR A 203 0.42 6.25 -25.05
CA THR A 203 -0.75 5.38 -24.89
C THR A 203 -1.56 5.79 -23.65
N GLN A 204 -2.87 5.56 -23.63
CA GLN A 204 -3.71 5.91 -22.47
C GLN A 204 -3.22 5.23 -21.17
N PRO A 205 -2.85 3.93 -21.14
CA PRO A 205 -2.27 3.31 -19.95
C PRO A 205 -0.98 4.00 -19.49
N LEU A 206 -0.06 4.32 -20.42
CA LEU A 206 1.17 5.03 -20.07
C LEU A 206 0.88 6.43 -19.52
N ALA A 207 -0.04 7.18 -20.14
CA ALA A 207 -0.44 8.50 -19.67
C ALA A 207 -0.97 8.47 -18.22
N GLN A 208 -1.74 7.43 -17.86
CA GLN A 208 -2.22 7.24 -16.50
C GLN A 208 -1.07 7.00 -15.50
N ARG A 209 -0.07 6.17 -15.86
CA ARG A 209 1.09 5.95 -14.98
C ARG A 209 1.93 7.22 -14.84
N LEU A 210 2.15 7.95 -15.93
CA LEU A 210 2.89 9.22 -15.90
C LEU A 210 2.21 10.25 -15.00
N ASP A 211 0.88 10.41 -15.08
CA ASP A 211 0.12 11.30 -14.17
C ASP A 211 0.30 10.86 -12.71
N LEU A 212 0.26 9.55 -12.41
CA LEU A 212 0.47 9.05 -11.05
C LEU A 212 1.89 9.33 -10.55
N LEU A 213 2.92 9.03 -11.33
CA LEU A 213 4.33 9.27 -10.95
C LEU A 213 4.56 10.74 -10.60
N LEU A 214 4.13 11.65 -11.48
CA LEU A 214 4.32 13.09 -11.29
C LEU A 214 3.58 13.60 -10.05
N ARG A 215 2.37 13.11 -9.78
CA ARG A 215 1.62 13.49 -8.57
C ARG A 215 2.24 12.95 -7.29
N CYS A 216 2.94 11.82 -7.35
CA CYS A 216 3.68 11.25 -6.22
C CYS A 216 5.03 11.94 -5.99
N GLY A 217 5.34 13.02 -6.73
CA GLY A 217 6.57 13.78 -6.56
C GLY A 217 7.81 13.11 -7.17
N ALA A 218 7.62 12.14 -8.07
CA ALA A 218 8.72 11.53 -8.80
C ALA A 218 9.28 12.49 -9.86
N SER A 219 10.60 12.47 -10.05
CA SER A 219 11.20 12.97 -11.28
C SER A 219 11.11 11.88 -12.34
N VAL A 220 10.65 12.23 -13.55
CA VAL A 220 10.39 11.26 -14.62
C VAL A 220 11.22 11.59 -15.84
N GLU A 221 12.07 10.66 -16.24
CA GLU A 221 12.84 10.71 -17.47
C GLU A 221 12.22 9.79 -18.51
N ARG A 222 12.04 10.27 -19.75
CA ARG A 222 11.57 9.46 -20.87
C ARG A 222 12.73 9.14 -21.80
N VAL A 223 12.90 7.87 -22.12
CA VAL A 223 14.03 7.38 -22.94
C VAL A 223 13.51 6.47 -24.06
N ALA A 224 14.06 6.62 -25.27
CA ALA A 224 13.74 5.79 -26.43
C ALA A 224 14.56 4.49 -26.41
N PRO A 225 13.99 3.28 -26.63
CA PRO A 225 14.63 2.00 -26.33
C PRO A 225 15.80 1.62 -27.27
N ASN A 226 17.02 2.02 -26.92
CA ASN A 226 18.27 1.59 -27.56
C ASN A 226 19.13 0.74 -26.58
N SER A 227 20.36 0.37 -26.95
CA SER A 227 21.28 -0.42 -26.09
C SER A 227 21.95 0.42 -24.99
N ASP A 228 22.11 1.73 -25.23
CA ASP A 228 22.83 2.65 -24.33
C ASP A 228 21.96 3.06 -23.12
N ASN A 229 20.65 2.80 -23.20
CA ASN A 229 19.70 3.08 -22.12
C ASN A 229 19.92 2.30 -20.83
N LEU A 230 20.63 1.17 -20.86
CA LEU A 230 20.81 0.33 -19.67
C LEU A 230 21.60 1.08 -18.58
N GLU A 231 22.46 2.04 -18.96
CA GLU A 231 23.15 2.92 -18.01
C GLU A 231 22.18 3.88 -17.31
N HIS A 232 21.29 4.53 -18.06
CA HIS A 232 20.24 5.44 -17.55
C HIS A 232 19.21 4.76 -16.65
N VAL A 233 19.13 3.44 -16.72
CA VAL A 233 18.17 2.64 -15.96
C VAL A 233 18.78 2.22 -14.62
N SER A 234 20.10 2.18 -14.48
CA SER A 234 20.77 1.59 -13.33
C SER A 234 20.53 2.30 -11.99
N ASP A 235 20.28 3.61 -12.02
CA ASP A 235 20.03 4.48 -10.87
C ASP A 235 18.53 4.78 -10.63
N ALA A 236 17.66 4.38 -11.56
CA ALA A 236 16.24 4.58 -11.47
C ALA A 236 15.63 3.75 -10.32
N PHE A 237 14.80 4.39 -9.49
CA PHE A 237 14.06 3.70 -8.43
C PHE A 237 13.02 2.74 -9.01
N LEU A 238 12.31 3.18 -10.06
CA LEU A 238 11.41 2.33 -10.85
C LEU A 238 11.52 2.65 -12.34
N VAL A 239 11.20 1.65 -13.15
CA VAL A 239 11.21 1.72 -14.61
C VAL A 239 9.85 1.26 -15.15
N LEU A 240 9.24 2.08 -16.01
CA LEU A 240 8.06 1.73 -16.78
C LEU A 240 8.45 1.40 -18.21
N VAL A 241 7.96 0.28 -18.73
CA VAL A 241 8.18 -0.15 -20.11
C VAL A 241 6.83 -0.29 -20.80
N ASP A 242 6.58 0.56 -21.81
CA ASP A 242 5.30 0.61 -22.52
C ASP A 242 5.17 -0.57 -23.49
N ASP A 243 6.01 -0.67 -24.54
CA ASP A 243 6.05 -1.83 -25.45
C ASP A 243 7.48 -2.10 -25.94
N CYS A 244 8.05 -3.21 -25.48
CA CYS A 244 9.36 -3.71 -25.92
C CYS A 244 9.35 -5.25 -26.01
N LYS A 245 8.50 -5.80 -26.88
CA LYS A 245 8.43 -7.27 -27.16
C LYS A 245 9.77 -7.94 -27.43
N SER A 246 10.80 -7.20 -27.85
CA SER A 246 12.12 -7.69 -28.24
C SER A 246 13.23 -7.53 -27.20
N LYS A 247 13.01 -6.86 -26.06
CA LYS A 247 14.07 -6.55 -25.09
C LYS A 247 13.75 -6.90 -23.63
N VAL A 248 12.58 -7.48 -23.33
CA VAL A 248 12.19 -7.80 -21.94
C VAL A 248 13.16 -8.75 -21.24
N SER A 249 13.80 -9.66 -21.98
CA SER A 249 14.88 -10.51 -21.46
C SER A 249 16.11 -9.71 -21.04
N ASP A 250 16.43 -8.64 -21.76
CA ASP A 250 17.61 -7.81 -21.52
C ASP A 250 17.42 -6.96 -20.24
N PHE A 251 16.17 -6.67 -19.87
CA PHE A 251 15.82 -6.00 -18.62
C PHE A 251 15.75 -6.97 -17.42
N ALA A 252 15.67 -8.29 -17.65
CA ALA A 252 15.63 -9.27 -16.57
C ALA A 252 16.98 -9.41 -15.85
N ASP A 253 18.07 -9.06 -16.55
CA ASP A 253 19.44 -9.04 -16.02
C ASP A 253 19.82 -7.71 -15.35
N LEU A 254 18.98 -6.66 -15.49
CA LEU A 254 19.18 -5.42 -14.78
C LEU A 254 18.95 -5.64 -13.29
N ASN A 255 19.96 -5.30 -12.50
CA ASN A 255 20.02 -5.17 -11.04
C ASN A 255 18.94 -5.94 -10.25
N ARG A 256 19.36 -6.91 -9.41
CA ARG A 256 18.47 -7.80 -8.60
C ARG A 256 17.35 -7.08 -7.81
N HIS A 257 17.49 -5.78 -7.56
CA HIS A 257 16.59 -4.95 -6.75
C HIS A 257 15.74 -3.96 -7.59
N GLN A 258 15.79 -4.01 -8.92
CA GLN A 258 15.09 -3.04 -9.76
C GLN A 258 13.57 -3.26 -9.77
N LEU A 259 12.83 -2.15 -9.75
CA LEU A 259 11.36 -2.16 -9.83
C LEU A 259 10.94 -1.87 -11.28
N ILE A 260 10.39 -2.87 -11.98
CA ILE A 260 10.03 -2.75 -13.40
C ILE A 260 8.55 -3.11 -13.58
N GLU A 261 7.79 -2.24 -14.25
CA GLU A 261 6.46 -2.55 -14.79
C GLU A 261 6.50 -2.57 -16.32
N CYS A 262 6.24 -3.74 -16.90
CA CYS A 262 6.00 -3.91 -18.32
C CYS A 262 4.50 -3.80 -18.61
N ILE A 263 4.03 -2.61 -18.97
CA ILE A 263 2.61 -2.24 -19.05
C ILE A 263 1.82 -3.22 -19.93
N ASN A 264 2.34 -3.54 -21.12
CA ASN A 264 1.68 -4.43 -22.07
C ASN A 264 2.08 -5.90 -21.94
N THR A 265 3.04 -6.25 -21.07
CA THR A 265 3.44 -7.63 -20.78
C THR A 265 3.64 -7.88 -19.28
N PRO A 266 2.58 -7.76 -18.45
CA PRO A 266 2.70 -7.71 -16.98
C PRO A 266 3.44 -8.90 -16.35
N ARG A 267 3.43 -10.07 -16.98
CA ARG A 267 4.10 -11.30 -16.51
C ARG A 267 5.61 -11.15 -16.27
N PHE A 268 6.27 -10.20 -16.92
CA PHE A 268 7.71 -9.94 -16.75
C PHE A 268 8.00 -8.83 -15.75
N SER A 269 6.96 -8.26 -15.15
CA SER A 269 7.11 -7.14 -14.23
C SER A 269 7.48 -7.63 -12.83
N THR A 270 8.29 -6.84 -12.11
CA THR A 270 8.50 -7.04 -10.67
C THR A 270 7.34 -6.47 -9.85
N PHE A 271 6.58 -5.54 -10.43
CA PHE A 271 5.32 -5.04 -9.88
C PHE A 271 4.33 -4.68 -10.99
N THR A 272 3.05 -4.59 -10.66
CA THR A 272 2.04 -4.05 -11.58
C THR A 272 1.29 -2.91 -10.93
N THR A 273 0.91 -1.91 -11.73
CA THR A 273 0.02 -0.85 -11.26
C THR A 273 -1.43 -1.29 -11.48
N PRO A 274 -2.20 -1.60 -10.42
CA PRO A 274 -3.55 -2.12 -10.54
C PRO A 274 -4.53 -1.07 -11.12
N PRO A 275 -5.67 -1.50 -11.70
CA PRO A 275 -6.80 -0.61 -11.94
C PRO A 275 -7.21 0.18 -10.69
N LEU A 276 -7.44 1.49 -10.86
CA LEU A 276 -7.72 2.41 -9.76
C LEU A 276 -9.11 3.02 -9.86
N VAL A 277 -9.73 3.20 -8.71
CA VAL A 277 -10.84 4.13 -8.47
C VAL A 277 -10.28 5.28 -7.64
N ARG A 278 -10.38 6.51 -8.16
CA ARG A 278 -9.86 7.72 -7.51
C ARG A 278 -10.96 8.74 -7.21
N ASP A 279 -10.94 9.26 -6.00
CA ASP A 279 -11.69 10.45 -5.57
C ASP A 279 -10.81 11.31 -4.66
N SER A 280 -10.24 12.39 -5.20
CA SER A 280 -9.16 13.16 -4.55
C SER A 280 -8.02 12.23 -4.08
N ASP A 281 -7.68 12.23 -2.79
CA ASP A 281 -6.72 11.34 -2.14
C ASP A 281 -7.24 9.96 -1.75
N LEU A 282 -8.50 9.64 -2.03
CA LEU A 282 -8.97 8.26 -1.95
C LEU A 282 -8.51 7.49 -3.19
N ILE A 283 -7.67 6.49 -2.97
CA ILE A 283 -7.26 5.52 -3.98
C ILE A 283 -7.76 4.16 -3.53
N ILE A 284 -8.62 3.56 -4.35
CA ILE A 284 -9.01 2.15 -4.19
C ILE A 284 -8.50 1.41 -5.41
N SER A 285 -7.59 0.45 -5.19
CA SER A 285 -7.11 -0.41 -6.26
C SER A 285 -7.76 -1.77 -6.21
N ILE A 286 -7.92 -2.39 -7.37
CA ILE A 286 -8.55 -3.71 -7.50
C ILE A 286 -7.69 -4.52 -8.45
N SER A 287 -7.33 -5.74 -8.06
CA SER A 287 -6.65 -6.67 -8.96
C SER A 287 -7.21 -8.08 -8.80
N ALA A 288 -6.98 -8.91 -9.82
CA ALA A 288 -7.11 -10.35 -9.67
C ALA A 288 -6.00 -10.91 -8.77
N ASN A 289 -6.30 -12.00 -8.08
CA ASN A 289 -5.37 -12.72 -7.21
C ASN A 289 -4.31 -13.52 -7.98
N HIS A 290 -4.54 -13.79 -9.26
CA HIS A 290 -3.61 -14.53 -10.10
C HIS A 290 -3.12 -13.66 -11.25
N ILE A 291 -1.81 -13.41 -11.32
CA ILE A 291 -1.15 -12.81 -12.48
C ILE A 291 -1.41 -13.65 -13.74
N GLN A 292 -1.53 -14.99 -13.62
CA GLN A 292 -1.92 -15.87 -14.72
C GLN A 292 -3.41 -15.73 -15.13
N ALA A 293 -4.28 -15.19 -14.28
CA ALA A 293 -5.66 -14.89 -14.69
C ALA A 293 -5.75 -13.63 -15.58
N ILE A 294 -4.69 -12.80 -15.61
CA ILE A 294 -4.57 -11.71 -16.60
C ILE A 294 -4.45 -12.30 -18.02
N ASP A 295 -3.88 -13.51 -18.17
CA ASP A 295 -3.81 -14.27 -19.43
C ASP A 295 -5.03 -15.19 -19.68
N LYS A 296 -5.83 -15.54 -18.67
CA LYS A 296 -7.06 -16.34 -18.81
C LYS A 296 -8.26 -15.42 -19.13
N GLY A 297 -8.47 -15.17 -20.42
CA GLY A 297 -9.36 -14.13 -20.96
C GLY A 297 -10.79 -13.96 -20.43
N VAL A 298 -11.37 -12.81 -20.82
CA VAL A 298 -12.78 -12.34 -20.82
C VAL A 298 -13.57 -12.38 -19.49
N ASN A 299 -13.57 -13.45 -18.69
CA ASN A 299 -14.46 -13.55 -17.52
C ASN A 299 -13.88 -12.93 -16.23
N GLY A 300 -12.57 -13.07 -15.97
CA GLY A 300 -11.90 -12.42 -14.83
C GLY A 300 -11.94 -10.88 -14.93
N ASN A 301 -11.69 -10.35 -16.13
CA ASN A 301 -11.75 -8.92 -16.40
C ASN A 301 -13.15 -8.34 -16.20
N ARG A 302 -14.22 -9.02 -16.62
CA ARG A 302 -15.60 -8.55 -16.40
C ARG A 302 -15.97 -8.39 -14.93
N LYS A 303 -15.50 -9.31 -14.07
CA LYS A 303 -15.76 -9.23 -12.63
C LYS A 303 -15.01 -8.03 -12.02
N ILE A 304 -13.74 -7.83 -12.37
CA ILE A 304 -12.95 -6.67 -11.95
C ILE A 304 -13.61 -5.36 -12.41
N GLU A 305 -13.96 -5.25 -13.69
CA GLU A 305 -14.61 -4.07 -14.27
C GLU A 305 -15.95 -3.77 -13.59
N SER A 306 -16.75 -4.81 -13.30
CA SER A 306 -18.02 -4.66 -12.59
C SER A 306 -17.81 -4.12 -11.16
N VAL A 307 -16.90 -4.73 -10.40
CA VAL A 307 -16.56 -4.27 -9.05
C VAL A 307 -15.98 -2.86 -9.08
N GLN A 308 -15.08 -2.56 -10.03
CA GLN A 308 -14.51 -1.23 -10.22
C GLN A 308 -15.59 -0.19 -10.50
N THR A 309 -16.56 -0.51 -11.37
CA THR A 309 -17.67 0.39 -11.68
C THR A 309 -18.55 0.64 -10.45
N GLN A 310 -18.84 -0.40 -9.67
CA GLN A 310 -19.61 -0.27 -8.43
C GLN A 310 -18.89 0.57 -7.38
N LEU A 311 -17.58 0.36 -7.20
CA LEU A 311 -16.77 1.13 -6.26
C LEU A 311 -16.60 2.58 -6.74
N ALA A 312 -16.38 2.79 -8.04
CA ALA A 312 -16.36 4.13 -8.62
C ALA A 312 -17.67 4.88 -8.35
N HIS A 313 -18.82 4.22 -8.57
CA HIS A 313 -20.12 4.81 -8.25
C HIS A 313 -20.25 5.11 -6.74
N GLN A 314 -19.86 4.19 -5.86
CA GLN A 314 -19.98 4.38 -4.41
C GLN A 314 -19.07 5.50 -3.90
N PHE A 315 -17.81 5.55 -4.31
CA PHE A 315 -16.84 6.44 -3.67
C PHE A 315 -16.72 7.78 -4.39
N LYS A 316 -16.65 7.78 -5.73
CA LYS A 316 -16.47 9.01 -6.52
C LYS A 316 -17.71 9.91 -6.49
N ASN A 317 -18.91 9.32 -6.48
CA ASN A 317 -20.14 10.12 -6.57
C ASN A 317 -20.65 10.60 -5.20
N ASN A 318 -20.15 10.04 -4.09
CA ASN A 318 -20.63 10.36 -2.74
C ASN A 318 -19.72 11.32 -1.94
N GLY A 319 -18.58 11.75 -2.51
CA GLY A 319 -17.76 12.83 -1.96
C GLY A 319 -16.81 12.41 -0.83
N TYR A 320 -16.31 11.17 -0.83
CA TYR A 320 -15.35 10.70 0.17
C TYR A 320 -14.01 11.44 0.07
N GLY A 321 -13.59 11.83 -1.13
CA GLY A 321 -12.39 12.64 -1.36
C GLY A 321 -12.45 13.96 -0.60
N LYS A 322 -13.56 14.70 -0.72
CA LYS A 322 -13.79 15.94 0.05
C LYS A 322 -13.76 15.72 1.55
N PHE A 323 -14.26 14.57 2.01
CA PHE A 323 -14.22 14.22 3.43
C PHE A 323 -12.80 13.93 3.91
N ILE A 324 -11.99 13.22 3.12
CA ILE A 324 -10.56 13.00 3.40
C ILE A 324 -9.81 14.32 3.47
N ASP A 325 -10.04 15.21 2.50
CA ASP A 325 -9.40 16.53 2.46
C ASP A 325 -9.75 17.34 3.70
N PHE A 326 -11.02 17.30 4.14
CA PHE A 326 -11.45 17.91 5.39
C PHE A 326 -10.73 17.32 6.60
N LEU A 327 -10.69 15.99 6.75
CA LEU A 327 -10.03 15.34 7.89
C LEU A 327 -8.51 15.64 7.91
N GLY A 328 -7.87 15.65 6.74
CA GLY A 328 -6.48 16.03 6.56
C GLY A 328 -6.21 17.47 6.99
N SER A 329 -7.12 18.41 6.66
CA SER A 329 -7.00 19.82 7.05
C SER A 329 -7.03 20.06 8.58
N LEU A 330 -7.59 19.12 9.35
CA LEU A 330 -7.61 19.18 10.81
C LEU A 330 -6.29 18.72 11.45
N ARG A 331 -5.42 18.03 10.70
CA ARG A 331 -4.23 17.36 11.25
C ARG A 331 -3.28 18.28 12.01
N PRO A 332 -2.90 19.49 11.51
CA PRO A 332 -2.00 20.37 12.25
C PRO A 332 -2.53 20.73 13.65
N MET A 333 -3.81 21.09 13.72
CA MET A 333 -4.50 21.44 14.98
C MET A 333 -4.56 20.26 15.95
N VAL A 334 -4.90 19.06 15.45
CA VAL A 334 -5.01 17.84 16.26
C VAL A 334 -3.64 17.43 16.82
N MET A 335 -2.58 17.54 16.02
CA MET A 335 -1.22 17.22 16.45
C MET A 335 -0.71 18.18 17.53
N GLU A 336 -1.09 19.46 17.45
CA GLU A 336 -0.76 20.47 18.46
C GLU A 336 -1.55 20.29 19.77
N SER A 337 -2.85 19.96 19.66
CA SER A 337 -3.77 19.95 20.81
C SER A 337 -3.84 18.60 21.53
N ILE A 338 -3.61 17.48 20.82
CA ILE A 338 -3.77 16.13 21.36
C ILE A 338 -2.42 15.39 21.30
N LEU A 339 -1.75 15.34 22.45
CA LEU A 339 -0.37 14.85 22.56
C LEU A 339 -0.23 13.33 22.38
N THR A 340 -1.24 12.56 22.77
CA THR A 340 -1.18 11.09 22.70
C THR A 340 -1.69 10.56 21.36
N GLN A 341 -1.02 9.54 20.81
CA GLN A 341 -1.46 8.86 19.58
C GLN A 341 -2.87 8.26 19.74
N LYS A 342 -3.14 7.66 20.91
CA LYS A 342 -4.45 7.09 21.24
C LYS A 342 -5.55 8.15 21.25
N GLY A 343 -5.30 9.32 21.85
CA GLY A 343 -6.26 10.43 21.85
C GLY A 343 -6.55 10.94 20.44
N ARG A 344 -5.51 11.10 19.60
CA ARG A 344 -5.69 11.51 18.20
C ARG A 344 -6.53 10.50 17.42
N GLN A 345 -6.31 9.21 17.62
CA GLN A 345 -7.11 8.16 17.01
C GLN A 345 -8.58 8.26 17.43
N GLN A 346 -8.84 8.38 18.74
CA GLN A 346 -10.20 8.52 19.27
C GLN A 346 -10.93 9.75 18.72
N TYR A 347 -10.23 10.87 18.57
CA TYR A 347 -10.79 12.08 17.96
C TYR A 347 -11.26 11.85 16.51
N TYR A 348 -10.42 11.24 15.67
CA TYR A 348 -10.80 10.96 14.28
C TYR A 348 -11.91 9.90 14.19
N ASP A 349 -11.83 8.83 15.00
CA ASP A 349 -12.88 7.83 15.08
C ASP A 349 -14.22 8.48 15.47
N HIS A 350 -14.23 9.43 16.39
CA HIS A 350 -15.42 10.18 16.79
C HIS A 350 -16.00 11.01 15.64
N LEU A 351 -15.19 11.75 14.90
CA LEU A 351 -15.65 12.55 13.75
C LEU A 351 -16.23 11.70 12.61
N ILE A 352 -15.71 10.48 12.45
CA ILE A 352 -16.13 9.57 11.38
C ILE A 352 -17.36 8.77 11.79
N ASP A 353 -17.39 8.27 13.02
CA ASP A 353 -18.41 7.32 13.48
C ASP A 353 -19.59 7.97 14.16
N GLN A 354 -19.46 9.15 14.77
CA GLN A 354 -20.54 9.72 15.60
C GLN A 354 -21.41 10.69 14.82
N ILE A 355 -22.69 10.69 15.18
CA ILE A 355 -23.67 11.66 14.70
C ILE A 355 -23.78 12.79 15.74
N PRO A 356 -23.50 14.05 15.37
CA PRO A 356 -23.73 15.20 16.24
C PRO A 356 -25.16 15.20 16.80
N GLY A 357 -25.29 15.24 18.13
CA GLY A 357 -26.59 15.29 18.82
C GLY A 357 -27.34 13.95 18.95
N ASN A 358 -26.74 12.82 18.54
CA ASN A 358 -27.34 11.49 18.72
C ASN A 358 -26.29 10.49 19.23
N GLU A 359 -26.06 10.50 20.54
CA GLU A 359 -25.12 9.60 21.20
C GLU A 359 -25.64 8.16 21.17
N GLY A 360 -24.99 7.29 20.40
CA GLY A 360 -25.33 5.87 20.29
C GLY A 360 -25.60 5.37 18.88
N GLN A 361 -25.86 6.27 17.92
CA GLN A 361 -26.00 5.88 16.51
C GLN A 361 -24.69 6.12 15.74
N LYS A 362 -24.17 5.07 15.08
CA LYS A 362 -23.00 5.19 14.21
C LYS A 362 -23.38 5.70 12.83
N CYS A 363 -22.58 6.63 12.31
CA CYS A 363 -22.63 7.09 10.94
C CYS A 363 -22.34 5.92 9.98
N CYS A 364 -23.26 5.63 9.06
CA CYS A 364 -23.06 4.61 8.04
C CYS A 364 -22.18 5.08 6.87
N LEU A 365 -21.70 6.34 6.88
CA LEU A 365 -20.90 6.95 5.81
C LEU A 365 -21.53 6.84 4.41
N GLY A 366 -22.87 6.72 4.30
CA GLY A 366 -23.55 6.51 3.02
C GLY A 366 -23.32 5.13 2.40
N PHE A 367 -22.89 4.14 3.19
CA PHE A 367 -22.77 2.74 2.78
C PHE A 367 -24.13 2.02 2.68
N GLU A 368 -25.15 2.55 3.35
CA GLU A 368 -26.53 2.04 3.38
C GLU A 368 -27.47 2.90 2.53
N ALA A 369 -28.79 2.60 2.51
CA ALA A 369 -29.77 3.19 1.60
C ALA A 369 -29.70 4.73 1.46
N PRO A 370 -30.03 5.27 0.26
CA PRO A 370 -29.86 6.70 -0.08
C PRO A 370 -30.65 7.71 0.78
N SER A 371 -31.52 7.24 1.68
CA SER A 371 -32.27 8.05 2.64
C SER A 371 -31.49 8.38 3.93
N CYS A 372 -30.15 8.26 3.94
CA CYS A 372 -29.33 8.66 5.09
C CYS A 372 -29.36 10.19 5.29
N ALA A 373 -30.42 10.68 5.94
CA ALA A 373 -30.71 12.08 6.25
C ALA A 373 -30.30 12.39 7.70
N VAL A 374 -29.01 12.29 7.98
CA VAL A 374 -28.46 12.57 9.32
C VAL A 374 -27.43 13.68 9.25
N GLU A 375 -27.46 14.63 10.19
CA GLU A 375 -26.51 15.74 10.39
C GLU A 375 -25.08 15.28 10.75
N CYS A 376 -24.60 14.14 10.24
CA CYS A 376 -23.22 13.68 10.48
C CYS A 376 -22.20 14.53 9.72
N THR A 377 -20.96 14.54 10.21
CA THR A 377 -19.86 15.31 9.60
C THR A 377 -19.68 14.97 8.12
N PHE A 378 -19.76 13.69 7.75
CA PHE A 378 -19.70 13.27 6.34
C PHE A 378 -20.78 13.92 5.47
N ASN A 379 -22.04 13.92 5.93
CA ASN A 379 -23.16 14.54 5.22
C ASN A 379 -23.03 16.06 5.13
N MET A 380 -22.56 16.72 6.21
CA MET A 380 -22.26 18.14 6.18
C MET A 380 -21.23 18.47 5.09
N ILE A 381 -20.14 17.70 4.99
CA ILE A 381 -19.09 17.93 3.98
C ILE A 381 -19.62 17.68 2.57
N ARG A 382 -20.28 16.54 2.31
CA ARG A 382 -20.78 16.24 0.95
C ARG A 382 -21.87 17.21 0.49
N SER A 383 -22.64 17.80 1.42
CA SER A 383 -23.64 18.82 1.12
C SER A 383 -23.09 20.26 1.11
N GLY A 384 -21.77 20.45 1.23
CA GLY A 384 -21.13 21.77 1.19
C GLY A 384 -21.19 22.60 2.48
N ARG A 385 -21.67 22.04 3.60
CA ARG A 385 -21.75 22.71 4.92
C ARG A 385 -20.44 22.57 5.71
N ILE A 386 -19.33 23.00 5.10
CA ILE A 386 -17.98 22.80 5.63
C ILE A 386 -17.76 23.56 6.95
N ASP A 387 -18.30 24.77 7.08
CA ASP A 387 -18.14 25.58 8.29
C ASP A 387 -18.80 24.94 9.52
N ALA A 388 -19.99 24.35 9.35
CA ALA A 388 -20.68 23.62 10.41
C ALA A 388 -19.87 22.39 10.86
N ALA A 389 -19.33 21.63 9.90
CA ALA A 389 -18.46 20.50 10.19
C ALA A 389 -17.17 20.93 10.93
N ARG A 390 -16.58 22.07 10.54
CA ARG A 390 -15.39 22.63 11.19
C ARG A 390 -15.68 23.10 12.61
N GLN A 391 -16.83 23.75 12.86
CA GLN A 391 -17.25 24.14 14.21
C GLN A 391 -17.42 22.93 15.12
N TYR A 392 -18.09 21.88 14.62
CA TYR A 392 -18.23 20.62 15.35
C TYR A 392 -16.86 19.98 15.67
N ALA A 393 -15.96 19.92 14.70
CA ALA A 393 -14.61 19.40 14.89
C ALA A 393 -13.82 20.19 15.95
N LEU A 394 -13.87 21.53 15.90
CA LEU A 394 -13.21 22.40 16.88
C LEU A 394 -13.76 22.25 18.29
N GLN A 395 -15.07 22.03 18.45
CA GLN A 395 -15.67 21.77 19.76
C GLN A 395 -15.09 20.49 20.37
N ARG A 396 -14.94 19.43 19.58
CA ARG A 396 -14.43 18.13 20.05
C ARG A 396 -12.96 18.09 20.40
N VAL A 397 -12.14 19.02 19.89
CA VAL A 397 -10.74 19.14 20.34
C VAL A 397 -10.67 19.71 21.77
N ARG A 398 -11.69 20.46 22.21
CA ARG A 398 -11.73 21.11 23.53
C ARG A 398 -12.31 20.22 24.63
N GLU A 399 -13.07 19.20 24.25
CA GLU A 399 -13.62 18.15 25.12
C GLU A 399 -12.59 17.04 25.31
#